data_AF-A0A2P8W0Z2-F1
#
_entry.id   AF-A0A2P8W0Z2-F1
#
_cell.length_a   1.000
_cell.length_b   1.000
_cell.length_c   1.000
_cell.angle_alpha   90.00
_cell.angle_beta   90.00
_cell.angle_gamma   90.00
#
_symmetry.space_group_name_H-M   'P 1'
#
loop_
_entity.id
_entity.type
_entity.pdbx_description
1 polymer ?
#
loop_
_entity_poly.entity_id
_entity_poly.type
_entity_poly.pdbx_seq_one_letter_code
_entity_poly.pdbx_strand_id
1 'polypeptide(L)'
;MRRRQLLGGLGMASAGMALRQRSVQAQGQATLLPPRLREGDVVGIVSPAGATFERDRLDLVIDAVKALGFVPRVAPHALARYGYLAGTDAERAADVNAMFADPAIKALLPVRGDWGSARILPYLDYATIRANPKVVIGFSDISALLLGLYAQTGLVTFHGPHGLTAWRADQVEPLRQILMEGATLTYSNPLLGADQDRLMRDQGRIQTITAGRATGPLIGGNLSVISGIVGSPYFPDTTGAILFLEDVGEPPYRIDRMLTQLKLAGVLDGLAGFVFGQCTACGPGSGYGSLTLEDILRDHIQPLGVPACAGAWIGHVEPLWTLPLGGPVTMDATTGTLQMQTPAVV
;
A
#
# COMPACT_ATOMS: atom_id res chain seq x y z
N MET A 1 -67.05 32.73 -22.22
CA MET A 1 -67.86 31.57 -22.67
C MET A 1 -66.99 30.31 -22.66
N ARG A 2 -67.48 29.22 -22.02
CA ARG A 2 -67.14 27.76 -22.14
C ARG A 2 -65.64 27.36 -22.09
N ARG A 3 -65.08 26.61 -21.13
CA ARG A 3 -65.45 25.40 -20.34
C ARG A 3 -65.72 24.13 -21.18
N ARG A 4 -64.73 23.21 -21.22
CA ARG A 4 -64.77 21.71 -21.11
C ARG A 4 -63.50 21.11 -21.75
N GLN A 5 -62.53 20.65 -20.97
CA GLN A 5 -62.37 19.28 -20.40
C GLN A 5 -61.93 18.23 -21.43
N LEU A 6 -60.77 17.62 -21.18
CA LEU A 6 -60.64 16.16 -21.04
C LEU A 6 -59.28 15.80 -20.41
N LEU A 7 -59.37 15.30 -19.17
CA LEU A 7 -58.36 14.47 -18.52
C LEU A 7 -58.32 13.12 -19.23
N GLY A 8 -57.11 12.66 -19.58
CA GLY A 8 -56.83 11.29 -19.99
C GLY A 8 -55.46 10.93 -19.46
N GLY A 9 -55.43 10.19 -18.35
CA GLY A 9 -54.20 9.78 -17.69
C GLY A 9 -53.41 8.77 -18.51
N LEU A 10 -52.09 8.86 -18.43
CA LEU A 10 -51.17 7.77 -18.67
C LEU A 10 -50.15 7.79 -17.54
N GLY A 11 -50.16 6.70 -16.76
CA GLY A 11 -49.39 6.54 -15.55
C GLY A 11 -47.89 6.62 -15.78
N MET A 12 -47.22 7.24 -14.81
CA MET A 12 -45.78 7.20 -14.66
C MET A 12 -45.32 5.75 -14.42
N ALA A 13 -44.69 5.15 -15.41
CA ALA A 13 -43.79 4.02 -15.19
C ALA A 13 -42.39 4.58 -14.92
N SER A 14 -42.17 5.06 -13.70
CA SER A 14 -40.82 5.28 -13.19
C SER A 14 -40.21 3.90 -12.93
N ALA A 15 -39.54 3.34 -13.94
CA ALA A 15 -38.60 2.25 -13.73
C ALA A 15 -37.41 2.82 -12.94
N GLY A 16 -37.55 2.85 -11.62
CA GLY A 16 -36.47 3.11 -10.70
C GLY A 16 -35.43 2.02 -10.89
N MET A 17 -34.38 2.33 -11.65
CA MET A 17 -33.15 1.56 -11.65
C MET A 17 -32.54 1.78 -10.27
N ALA A 18 -32.97 0.97 -9.29
CA ALA A 18 -32.28 0.87 -8.02
C ALA A 18 -30.87 0.40 -8.36
N LEU A 19 -29.93 1.35 -8.38
CA LEU A 19 -28.52 1.07 -8.23
C LEU A 19 -28.43 0.22 -6.97
N ARG A 20 -28.27 -1.10 -7.16
CA ARG A 20 -27.82 -1.97 -6.09
C ARG A 20 -26.45 -1.43 -5.71
N GLN A 21 -26.42 -0.53 -4.73
CA GLN A 21 -25.24 -0.31 -3.91
C GLN A 21 -24.91 -1.71 -3.38
N ARG A 22 -23.95 -2.37 -4.02
CA ARG A 22 -23.21 -3.42 -3.32
C ARG A 22 -22.53 -2.66 -2.20
N SER A 23 -23.18 -2.66 -1.04
CA SER A 23 -22.55 -2.28 0.20
C SER A 23 -21.23 -3.05 0.24
N VAL A 24 -20.11 -2.32 0.21
CA VAL A 24 -18.83 -2.89 0.61
C VAL A 24 -19.10 -3.45 1.99
N GLN A 25 -19.06 -4.76 2.10
CA GLN A 25 -19.50 -5.47 3.29
C GLN A 25 -18.41 -5.27 4.35
N ALA A 26 -18.50 -4.15 5.06
CA ALA A 26 -17.72 -3.91 6.26
C ALA A 26 -18.24 -4.86 7.33
N GLN A 27 -17.58 -6.01 7.51
CA GLN A 27 -17.82 -6.91 8.63
C GLN A 27 -16.65 -7.91 8.81
N GLY A 28 -15.80 -7.62 9.80
CA GLY A 28 -15.19 -8.63 10.68
C GLY A 28 -14.44 -9.79 10.06
N GLN A 29 -13.73 -9.59 8.94
CA GLN A 29 -12.88 -10.65 8.40
C GLN A 29 -11.71 -10.90 9.35
N ALA A 30 -11.58 -12.13 9.84
CA ALA A 30 -10.50 -12.51 10.75
C ALA A 30 -9.13 -12.22 10.11
N THR A 31 -8.27 -11.54 10.85
CA THR A 31 -6.89 -11.26 10.43
C THR A 31 -6.15 -12.57 10.26
N LEU A 32 -5.58 -12.77 9.07
CA LEU A 32 -4.77 -13.93 8.72
C LEU A 32 -3.30 -13.50 8.74
N LEU A 33 -2.50 -14.14 9.59
CA LEU A 33 -1.07 -13.84 9.70
C LEU A 33 -0.27 -14.89 8.92
N PRO A 34 0.74 -14.48 8.12
CA PRO A 34 1.65 -15.44 7.52
C PRO A 34 2.63 -16.01 8.55
N PRO A 35 3.14 -17.23 8.33
CA PRO A 35 4.19 -17.79 9.18
C PRO A 35 5.45 -16.93 9.17
N ARG A 36 6.18 -16.94 10.29
CA ARG A 36 7.54 -16.41 10.39
C ARG A 36 8.48 -17.09 9.40
N LEU A 37 9.35 -16.29 8.80
CA LEU A 37 10.44 -16.77 7.96
C LEU A 37 11.58 -17.33 8.80
N ARG A 38 12.26 -18.33 8.26
CA ARG A 38 13.44 -18.97 8.83
C ARG A 38 14.55 -18.99 7.79
N GLU A 39 15.78 -19.03 8.27
CA GLU A 39 16.93 -19.26 7.40
C GLU A 39 16.73 -20.55 6.59
N GLY A 40 17.02 -20.50 5.29
CA GLY A 40 16.79 -21.57 4.34
C GLY A 40 15.37 -21.65 3.76
N ASP A 41 14.42 -20.83 4.23
CA ASP A 41 13.08 -20.78 3.62
C ASP A 41 13.14 -20.34 2.15
N VAL A 42 12.22 -20.87 1.34
CA VAL A 42 12.17 -20.57 -0.09
C VAL A 42 11.36 -19.30 -0.33
N VAL A 43 11.95 -18.35 -1.07
CA VAL A 43 11.32 -17.09 -1.45
C VAL A 43 11.02 -17.11 -2.94
N GLY A 44 9.74 -17.00 -3.29
CA GLY A 44 9.26 -16.86 -4.66
C GLY A 44 9.53 -15.45 -5.19
N ILE A 45 10.29 -15.34 -6.27
CA ILE A 45 10.57 -14.07 -6.95
C ILE A 45 9.60 -13.94 -8.13
N VAL A 46 8.74 -12.92 -8.08
CA VAL A 46 7.66 -12.68 -9.05
C VAL A 46 7.75 -11.28 -9.67
N SER A 47 7.10 -11.06 -10.81
CA SER A 47 7.02 -9.74 -11.44
C SER A 47 5.55 -9.38 -11.72
N PRO A 48 4.77 -8.96 -10.69
CA PRO A 48 3.34 -8.70 -10.85
C PRO A 48 3.04 -7.38 -11.57
N ALA A 49 4.06 -6.58 -11.88
CA ALA A 49 3.95 -5.20 -12.33
C ALA A 49 4.76 -4.94 -13.63
N GLY A 50 5.67 -3.95 -13.59
CA GLY A 50 6.49 -3.56 -14.72
C GLY A 50 7.56 -4.60 -15.08
N ALA A 51 7.92 -4.63 -16.36
CA ALA A 51 8.96 -5.50 -16.89
C ALA A 51 10.33 -5.20 -16.27
N THR A 52 11.14 -6.24 -16.14
CA THR A 52 12.57 -6.13 -15.83
C THR A 52 13.35 -6.32 -17.13
N PHE A 53 14.07 -5.27 -17.55
CA PHE A 53 14.66 -5.22 -18.89
C PHE A 53 16.02 -5.91 -18.97
N GLU A 54 16.86 -5.81 -17.96
CA GLU A 54 18.14 -6.50 -17.91
C GLU A 54 18.04 -7.73 -17.02
N ARG A 55 18.56 -8.87 -17.48
CA ARG A 55 18.65 -10.09 -16.67
C ARG A 55 19.44 -9.84 -15.37
N ASP A 56 20.50 -9.04 -15.46
CA ASP A 56 21.34 -8.65 -14.33
C ASP A 56 20.53 -8.05 -13.17
N ARG A 57 19.43 -7.34 -13.46
CA ARG A 57 18.54 -6.82 -12.41
C ARG A 57 17.86 -7.94 -11.64
N LEU A 58 17.40 -9.00 -12.31
CA LEU A 58 16.85 -10.17 -11.64
C LEU A 58 17.94 -10.91 -10.86
N ASP A 59 19.14 -11.01 -11.41
CA ASP A 59 20.27 -11.67 -10.74
C ASP A 59 20.64 -10.94 -9.43
N LEU A 60 20.58 -9.61 -9.38
CA LEU A 60 20.70 -8.84 -8.13
C LEU A 60 19.64 -9.23 -7.09
N VAL A 61 18.39 -9.47 -7.50
CA VAL A 61 17.33 -9.92 -6.58
C VAL A 61 17.61 -11.33 -6.07
N ILE A 62 18.06 -12.23 -6.95
CA ILE A 62 18.45 -13.59 -6.57
C ILE A 62 19.58 -13.55 -5.52
N ASP A 63 20.58 -12.71 -5.74
CA ASP A 63 21.72 -12.57 -4.82
C ASP A 63 21.31 -11.91 -3.50
N ALA A 64 20.41 -10.93 -3.52
CA ALA A 64 19.83 -10.36 -2.30
C ALA A 64 19.09 -11.43 -1.48
N VAL A 65 18.26 -12.26 -2.11
CA VAL A 65 17.54 -13.35 -1.43
C VAL A 65 18.51 -14.35 -0.80
N LYS A 66 19.60 -14.72 -1.51
CA LYS A 66 20.65 -15.58 -0.94
C LYS A 66 21.38 -14.91 0.22
N ALA A 67 21.73 -13.63 0.09
CA ALA A 67 22.44 -12.88 1.12
C ALA A 67 21.59 -12.66 2.38
N LEU A 68 20.27 -12.64 2.24
CA LEU A 68 19.32 -12.66 3.37
C LEU A 68 19.26 -14.03 4.06
N GLY A 69 19.89 -15.07 3.51
CA GLY A 69 19.88 -16.43 4.05
C GLY A 69 18.70 -17.28 3.58
N PHE A 70 18.05 -16.91 2.48
CA PHE A 70 16.90 -17.61 1.90
C PHE A 70 17.25 -18.31 0.58
N VAL A 71 16.38 -19.19 0.12
CA VAL A 71 16.52 -19.90 -1.15
C VAL A 71 15.66 -19.25 -2.23
N PRO A 72 16.23 -18.63 -3.29
CA PRO A 72 15.45 -17.99 -4.32
C PRO A 72 14.76 -19.01 -5.25
N ARG A 73 13.48 -18.77 -5.55
CA ARG A 73 12.72 -19.45 -6.60
C ARG A 73 12.14 -18.44 -7.57
N VAL A 74 12.72 -18.34 -8.76
CA VAL A 74 12.25 -17.43 -9.81
C VAL A 74 10.99 -18.00 -10.47
N ALA A 75 9.95 -17.18 -10.60
CA ALA A 75 8.74 -17.54 -11.31
C ALA A 75 8.97 -17.60 -12.83
N PRO A 76 8.27 -18.48 -13.57
CA PRO A 76 8.50 -18.67 -15.00
C PRO A 76 8.45 -17.39 -15.85
N HIS A 77 7.57 -16.45 -15.51
CA HIS A 77 7.35 -15.23 -16.26
C HIS A 77 8.02 -14.00 -15.64
N ALA A 78 8.95 -14.18 -14.68
CA ALA A 78 9.63 -13.05 -14.02
C ALA A 78 10.39 -12.11 -15.00
N LEU A 79 10.79 -12.63 -16.17
CA LEU A 79 11.42 -11.87 -17.27
C LEU A 79 10.55 -11.78 -18.53
N ALA A 80 9.28 -12.21 -18.48
CA ALA A 80 8.36 -12.09 -19.60
C ALA A 80 8.07 -10.61 -19.91
N ARG A 81 7.54 -10.34 -21.10
CA ARG A 81 7.31 -8.97 -21.57
C ARG A 81 6.02 -8.84 -22.35
N TYR A 82 5.29 -7.78 -22.02
CA TYR A 82 4.18 -7.27 -22.80
C TYR A 82 4.19 -5.74 -22.72
N GLY A 83 4.92 -5.09 -23.63
CA GLY A 83 5.20 -3.66 -23.55
C GLY A 83 6.00 -3.33 -22.28
N TYR A 84 5.45 -2.44 -21.44
CA TYR A 84 6.04 -2.08 -20.14
C TYR A 84 5.73 -3.10 -19.02
N LEU A 85 4.86 -4.10 -19.26
CA LEU A 85 4.47 -5.10 -18.25
C LEU A 85 5.40 -6.32 -18.29
N ALA A 86 5.59 -6.97 -17.15
CA ALA A 86 6.33 -8.22 -17.02
C ALA A 86 5.54 -9.46 -17.51
N GLY A 87 5.02 -9.40 -18.73
CA GLY A 87 4.12 -10.40 -19.32
C GLY A 87 2.65 -9.98 -19.30
N THR A 88 1.81 -10.82 -19.89
CA THR A 88 0.35 -10.64 -19.90
C THR A 88 -0.24 -10.73 -18.49
N ASP A 89 -1.48 -10.27 -18.32
CA ASP A 89 -2.16 -10.31 -17.02
C ASP A 89 -2.32 -11.76 -16.52
N ALA A 90 -2.57 -12.70 -17.43
CA ALA A 90 -2.69 -14.12 -17.12
C ALA A 90 -1.36 -14.75 -16.67
N GLU A 91 -0.25 -14.44 -17.36
CA GLU A 91 1.09 -14.95 -17.00
C GLU A 91 1.53 -14.43 -15.63
N ARG A 92 1.38 -13.12 -15.38
CA ARG A 92 1.75 -12.49 -14.10
C ARG A 92 0.89 -13.02 -12.94
N ALA A 93 -0.41 -13.22 -13.16
CA ALA A 93 -1.30 -13.82 -12.17
C ALA A 93 -0.98 -15.30 -11.92
N ALA A 94 -0.67 -16.06 -12.97
CA ALA A 94 -0.29 -17.47 -12.86
C ALA A 94 0.96 -17.67 -12.01
N ASP A 95 1.96 -16.80 -12.16
CA ASP A 95 3.17 -16.82 -11.32
C ASP A 95 2.83 -16.61 -9.84
N VAL A 96 2.01 -15.61 -9.52
CA VAL A 96 1.58 -15.35 -8.12
C VAL A 96 0.79 -16.55 -7.57
N ASN A 97 -0.19 -17.05 -8.32
CA ASN A 97 -1.01 -18.18 -7.91
C ASN A 97 -0.17 -19.45 -7.68
N ALA A 98 0.79 -19.74 -8.57
CA ALA A 98 1.67 -20.89 -8.43
C ALA A 98 2.55 -20.79 -7.17
N MET A 99 3.09 -19.59 -6.87
CA MET A 99 3.87 -19.37 -5.64
C MET A 99 3.03 -19.55 -4.38
N PHE A 100 1.74 -19.18 -4.41
CA PHE A 100 0.82 -19.43 -3.29
C PHE A 100 0.45 -20.91 -3.15
N ALA A 101 0.25 -21.61 -4.26
CA ALA A 101 -0.11 -23.04 -4.27
C ALA A 101 1.04 -23.97 -3.81
N ASP A 102 2.29 -23.57 -3.99
CA ASP A 102 3.45 -24.36 -3.58
C ASP A 102 3.71 -24.23 -2.06
N PRO A 103 3.59 -25.31 -1.26
CA PRO A 103 3.82 -25.26 0.19
C PRO A 103 5.30 -25.02 0.57
N ALA A 104 6.25 -25.21 -0.35
CA ALA A 104 7.67 -24.95 -0.11
C ALA A 104 7.98 -23.44 -0.05
N ILE A 105 7.24 -22.62 -0.79
CA ILE A 105 7.39 -21.16 -0.80
C ILE A 105 6.88 -20.56 0.52
N LYS A 106 7.64 -19.69 1.15
CA LYS A 106 7.26 -19.03 2.43
C LYS A 106 7.05 -17.53 2.29
N ALA A 107 7.68 -16.92 1.30
CA ALA A 107 7.44 -15.52 0.95
C ALA A 107 7.39 -15.30 -0.56
N LEU A 108 6.70 -14.25 -0.98
CA LEU A 108 6.78 -13.69 -2.31
C LEU A 108 7.49 -12.33 -2.25
N LEU A 109 8.50 -12.16 -3.09
CA LEU A 109 9.25 -10.93 -3.28
C LEU A 109 9.11 -10.47 -4.73
N PRO A 110 8.28 -9.45 -5.00
CA PRO A 110 8.23 -8.81 -6.30
C PRO A 110 9.60 -8.22 -6.67
N VAL A 111 10.04 -8.37 -7.91
CA VAL A 111 11.31 -7.80 -8.39
C VAL A 111 11.30 -6.28 -8.24
N ARG A 112 10.20 -5.63 -8.64
CA ARG A 112 10.01 -4.17 -8.65
C ARG A 112 8.53 -3.80 -8.75
N GLY A 113 8.23 -2.51 -8.60
CA GLY A 113 6.91 -1.92 -8.85
C GLY A 113 6.68 -1.48 -10.31
N ASP A 114 6.38 -0.18 -10.50
CA ASP A 114 5.89 0.52 -11.71
C ASP A 114 4.39 0.51 -11.93
N TRP A 115 3.91 -0.38 -12.80
CA TRP A 115 2.51 -0.42 -13.19
C TRP A 115 2.15 -1.84 -13.59
N GLY A 116 1.02 -2.30 -13.09
CA GLY A 116 0.36 -3.50 -13.58
C GLY A 116 -0.20 -4.40 -12.50
N SER A 117 0.16 -4.22 -11.22
CA SER A 117 -0.31 -5.08 -10.13
C SER A 117 -1.83 -5.03 -9.98
N ALA A 118 -2.44 -3.87 -10.18
CA ALA A 118 -3.90 -3.73 -10.15
C ALA A 118 -4.61 -4.60 -11.22
N ARG A 119 -3.96 -4.84 -12.36
CA ARG A 119 -4.55 -5.60 -13.47
C ARG A 119 -4.70 -7.09 -13.18
N ILE A 120 -3.85 -7.63 -12.31
CA ILE A 120 -3.85 -9.07 -12.02
C ILE A 120 -4.83 -9.47 -10.92
N LEU A 121 -5.35 -8.52 -10.15
CA LEU A 121 -6.24 -8.77 -9.00
C LEU A 121 -7.44 -9.68 -9.35
N PRO A 122 -8.18 -9.47 -10.46
CA PRO A 122 -9.30 -10.36 -10.81
C PRO A 122 -8.92 -11.79 -11.18
N TYR A 123 -7.63 -12.07 -11.39
CA TYR A 123 -7.12 -13.37 -11.84
C TYR A 123 -6.45 -14.16 -10.69
N LEU A 124 -6.38 -13.58 -9.49
CA LEU A 124 -5.78 -14.25 -8.34
C LEU A 124 -6.73 -15.29 -7.73
N ASP A 125 -6.19 -16.44 -7.34
CA ASP A 125 -6.92 -17.48 -6.63
C ASP A 125 -6.90 -17.18 -5.12
N TYR A 126 -7.83 -16.31 -4.71
CA TYR A 126 -7.96 -15.90 -3.31
C TYR A 126 -8.31 -17.03 -2.34
N ALA A 127 -8.90 -18.13 -2.83
CA ALA A 127 -9.17 -19.30 -2.00
C ALA A 127 -7.87 -20.03 -1.66
N THR A 128 -7.03 -20.28 -2.67
CA THR A 128 -5.70 -20.89 -2.47
C THR A 128 -4.78 -19.99 -1.64
N ILE A 129 -4.80 -18.67 -1.89
CA ILE A 129 -4.04 -17.69 -1.10
C ILE A 129 -4.44 -17.74 0.39
N ARG A 130 -5.75 -17.75 0.68
CA ARG A 130 -6.25 -17.82 2.06
C ARG A 130 -5.87 -19.13 2.74
N ALA A 131 -5.86 -20.24 2.00
CA ALA A 131 -5.46 -21.55 2.53
C ALA A 131 -3.94 -21.66 2.77
N ASN A 132 -3.13 -20.84 2.11
CA ASN A 132 -1.68 -20.88 2.16
C ASN A 132 -1.10 -19.48 2.43
N PRO A 133 -1.34 -18.89 3.62
CA PRO A 133 -0.81 -17.56 3.93
C PRO A 133 0.72 -17.55 3.87
N LYS A 134 1.27 -16.56 3.18
CA LYS A 134 2.71 -16.37 2.97
C LYS A 134 3.05 -14.89 3.15
N VAL A 135 4.29 -14.60 3.52
CA VAL A 135 4.78 -13.23 3.56
C VAL A 135 4.75 -12.65 2.14
N VAL A 136 4.14 -11.47 1.96
CA VAL A 136 4.22 -10.71 0.70
C VAL A 136 4.65 -9.30 1.04
N ILE A 137 5.75 -8.85 0.44
CA ILE A 137 6.37 -7.57 0.76
C ILE A 137 6.71 -6.76 -0.50
N GLY A 138 6.46 -5.45 -0.46
CA GLY A 138 6.87 -4.51 -1.50
C GLY A 138 6.26 -3.13 -1.27
N PHE A 139 6.50 -2.18 -2.16
CA PHE A 139 5.94 -0.83 -2.10
C PHE A 139 5.68 -0.30 -3.51
N SER A 140 5.26 0.97 -3.64
CA SER A 140 4.90 1.56 -4.94
C SER A 140 3.70 0.83 -5.57
N ASP A 141 3.75 0.44 -6.86
CA ASP A 141 2.69 -0.33 -7.55
C ASP A 141 2.27 -1.61 -6.83
N ILE A 142 3.19 -2.23 -6.09
CA ILE A 142 2.90 -3.44 -5.33
C ILE A 142 1.80 -3.18 -4.28
N SER A 143 1.56 -1.93 -3.87
CA SER A 143 0.46 -1.55 -2.97
C SER A 143 -0.89 -2.11 -3.44
N ALA A 144 -1.17 -2.17 -4.74
CA ALA A 144 -2.40 -2.76 -5.25
C ALA A 144 -2.50 -4.26 -4.95
N LEU A 145 -1.40 -5.00 -5.11
CA LEU A 145 -1.33 -6.42 -4.76
C LEU A 145 -1.50 -6.60 -3.25
N LEU A 146 -0.78 -5.84 -2.44
CA LEU A 146 -0.82 -5.96 -0.97
C LEU A 146 -2.23 -5.71 -0.42
N LEU A 147 -2.85 -4.60 -0.83
CA LEU A 147 -4.21 -4.23 -0.40
C LEU A 147 -5.25 -5.21 -0.96
N GLY A 148 -5.11 -5.66 -2.21
CA GLY A 148 -6.01 -6.65 -2.79
C GLY A 148 -5.97 -7.99 -2.07
N LEU A 149 -4.78 -8.47 -1.70
CA LEU A 149 -4.61 -9.67 -0.89
C LEU A 149 -5.28 -9.50 0.48
N TYR A 150 -5.02 -8.38 1.16
CA TYR A 150 -5.62 -8.10 2.47
C TYR A 150 -7.15 -8.00 2.38
N ALA A 151 -7.69 -7.20 1.45
CA ALA A 151 -9.13 -7.01 1.29
C ALA A 151 -9.86 -8.32 0.97
N GLN A 152 -9.26 -9.20 0.18
CA GLN A 152 -9.91 -10.44 -0.26
C GLN A 152 -9.69 -11.63 0.69
N THR A 153 -8.66 -11.60 1.55
CA THR A 153 -8.27 -12.77 2.35
C THR A 153 -8.11 -12.49 3.85
N GLY A 154 -7.95 -11.23 4.24
CA GLY A 154 -7.57 -10.83 5.60
C GLY A 154 -6.08 -11.03 5.88
N LEU A 155 -5.29 -11.47 4.88
CA LEU A 155 -3.86 -11.71 5.00
C LEU A 155 -3.11 -10.40 5.25
N VAL A 156 -2.43 -10.32 6.38
CA VAL A 156 -1.49 -9.23 6.66
C VAL A 156 -0.34 -9.32 5.64
N THR A 157 -0.14 -8.22 4.94
CA THR A 157 0.93 -8.03 3.95
C THR A 157 1.83 -6.89 4.39
N PHE A 158 2.96 -6.68 3.71
CA PHE A 158 3.99 -5.77 4.20
C PHE A 158 4.31 -4.70 3.17
N HIS A 159 4.02 -3.44 3.50
CA HIS A 159 4.59 -2.32 2.75
C HIS A 159 6.06 -2.19 3.15
N GLY A 160 7.00 -2.44 2.25
CA GLY A 160 8.43 -2.53 2.58
C GLY A 160 9.30 -2.82 1.36
N PRO A 161 10.58 -3.21 1.52
CA PRO A 161 11.51 -3.40 0.41
C PRO A 161 10.99 -4.43 -0.60
N HIS A 162 11.16 -4.13 -1.88
CA HIS A 162 10.98 -5.08 -2.98
C HIS A 162 12.36 -5.58 -3.46
N GLY A 163 12.39 -6.47 -4.44
CA GLY A 163 13.62 -7.13 -4.92
C GLY A 163 14.77 -6.17 -5.26
N LEU A 164 14.49 -5.08 -5.97
CA LEU A 164 15.49 -4.08 -6.37
C LEU A 164 15.75 -2.95 -5.35
N THR A 165 15.32 -3.08 -4.10
CA THR A 165 15.76 -2.16 -3.04
C THR A 165 17.25 -2.37 -2.76
N ALA A 166 17.96 -1.37 -2.21
CA ALA A 166 19.41 -1.50 -1.98
C ALA A 166 19.84 -2.56 -0.93
N TRP A 167 18.92 -3.10 -0.12
CA TRP A 167 19.19 -4.12 0.92
C TRP A 167 20.36 -3.79 1.87
N ARG A 168 20.44 -2.53 2.32
CA ARG A 168 21.43 -2.07 3.30
C ARG A 168 21.14 -2.64 4.70
N ALA A 169 22.15 -2.70 5.58
CA ALA A 169 22.01 -3.29 6.91
C ALA A 169 20.88 -2.64 7.76
N ASP A 170 20.73 -1.33 7.67
CA ASP A 170 19.68 -0.53 8.31
C ASP A 170 18.27 -0.79 7.72
N GLN A 171 18.18 -1.39 6.54
CA GLN A 171 16.93 -1.92 5.97
C GLN A 171 16.68 -3.39 6.37
N VAL A 172 17.73 -4.20 6.39
CA VAL A 172 17.65 -5.66 6.61
C VAL A 172 17.36 -5.99 8.07
N GLU A 173 17.93 -5.26 9.01
CA GLU A 173 17.78 -5.56 10.44
C GLU A 173 16.31 -5.44 10.90
N PRO A 174 15.59 -4.32 10.67
CA PRO A 174 14.16 -4.24 11.00
C PRO A 174 13.31 -5.30 10.28
N LEU A 175 13.66 -5.64 9.04
CA LEU A 175 12.98 -6.69 8.28
C LEU A 175 13.11 -8.06 8.96
N ARG A 176 14.31 -8.45 9.41
CA ARG A 176 14.55 -9.70 10.13
C ARG A 176 13.79 -9.74 11.45
N GLN A 177 13.85 -8.65 12.22
CA GLN A 177 13.10 -8.51 13.47
C GLN A 177 11.61 -8.74 13.26
N ILE A 178 11.01 -8.14 12.23
CA ILE A 178 9.57 -8.30 11.95
C ILE A 178 9.25 -9.69 11.39
N LEU A 179 9.94 -10.13 10.33
CA LEU A 179 9.50 -11.29 9.53
C LEU A 179 10.03 -12.62 10.05
N MET A 180 11.15 -12.64 10.78
CA MET A 180 11.75 -13.87 11.31
C MET A 180 11.55 -13.98 12.82
N GLU A 181 11.80 -12.88 13.54
CA GLU A 181 11.72 -12.85 15.01
C GLU A 181 10.33 -12.45 15.52
N GLY A 182 9.43 -12.03 14.63
CA GLY A 182 8.09 -11.52 14.92
C GLY A 182 8.07 -10.49 16.04
N ALA A 183 9.05 -9.60 16.03
CA ALA A 183 9.13 -8.45 16.91
C ALA A 183 8.09 -7.38 16.51
N THR A 184 7.73 -6.56 17.48
CA THR A 184 6.96 -5.33 17.28
C THR A 184 7.92 -4.15 17.30
N LEU A 185 7.90 -3.31 16.26
CA LEU A 185 8.77 -2.14 16.19
C LEU A 185 8.01 -0.85 16.49
N THR A 186 8.78 0.13 17.01
CA THR A 186 8.38 1.53 17.06
C THR A 186 9.18 2.28 16.02
N TYR A 187 8.48 2.89 15.07
CA TYR A 187 9.06 3.66 13.99
C TYR A 187 9.12 5.14 14.35
N SER A 188 10.24 5.76 13.97
CA SER A 188 10.47 7.19 14.01
C SER A 188 11.45 7.53 12.89
N ASN A 189 11.41 8.77 12.39
CA ASN A 189 12.23 9.11 11.23
C ASN A 189 13.72 9.08 11.58
N PRO A 190 14.55 8.34 10.84
CA PRO A 190 15.97 8.15 11.15
C PRO A 190 16.75 9.46 11.04
N LEU A 191 17.83 9.61 11.81
CA LEU A 191 18.83 10.64 11.58
C LEU A 191 19.87 10.08 10.60
N LEU A 192 19.94 10.64 9.40
CA LEU A 192 20.78 10.12 8.31
C LEU A 192 21.79 11.17 7.85
N GLY A 193 22.91 10.69 7.31
CA GLY A 193 23.93 11.55 6.70
C GLY A 193 24.37 12.69 7.61
N ALA A 194 24.40 13.91 7.07
CA ALA A 194 24.81 15.11 7.78
C ALA A 194 23.82 15.52 8.91
N ASP A 195 22.60 15.00 8.96
CA ASP A 195 21.70 15.29 10.09
C ASP A 195 22.13 14.57 11.39
N GLN A 196 23.14 13.68 11.33
CA GLN A 196 23.72 13.04 12.52
C GLN A 196 24.63 13.98 13.33
N ASP A 197 25.22 15.00 12.69
CA ASP A 197 26.17 15.94 13.30
C ASP A 197 25.78 17.42 13.15
N ARG A 198 24.62 17.71 12.53
CA ARG A 198 24.05 19.07 12.46
C ARG A 198 23.29 19.46 13.72
N LEU A 199 23.31 20.76 14.01
CA LEU A 199 22.47 21.37 15.06
C LEU A 199 20.97 21.36 14.72
N MET A 200 20.64 21.34 13.43
CA MET A 200 19.27 21.24 12.94
C MET A 200 19.10 20.09 11.97
N ARG A 201 17.92 19.47 12.03
CA ARG A 201 17.48 18.43 11.11
C ARG A 201 16.92 19.07 9.84
N ASP A 202 17.44 18.66 8.70
CA ASP A 202 17.05 19.13 7.36
C ASP A 202 16.06 18.17 6.69
N GLN A 203 16.22 16.86 6.91
CA GLN A 203 15.41 15.82 6.30
C GLN A 203 14.52 15.10 7.31
N GLY A 204 13.33 14.65 6.91
CA GLY A 204 12.50 13.79 7.77
C GLY A 204 11.95 14.53 8.98
N ARG A 205 11.72 15.84 8.85
CA ARG A 205 10.98 16.60 9.87
C ARG A 205 9.50 16.21 9.80
N ILE A 206 8.92 15.94 10.96
CA ILE A 206 7.49 15.69 11.09
C ILE A 206 6.75 17.02 11.05
N GLN A 207 5.70 17.08 10.23
CA GLN A 207 4.75 18.18 10.20
C GLN A 207 3.44 17.70 10.83
N THR A 208 3.13 18.16 12.03
CA THR A 208 1.86 17.84 12.67
C THR A 208 0.73 18.66 12.04
N ILE A 209 -0.28 17.97 11.50
CA ILE A 209 -1.50 18.59 10.95
C ILE A 209 -2.55 18.72 12.07
N THR A 210 -2.73 17.65 12.85
CA THR A 210 -3.62 17.62 14.01
C THR A 210 -2.97 16.72 15.06
N ALA A 211 -2.68 17.30 16.23
CA ALA A 211 -1.99 16.59 17.31
C ALA A 211 -2.90 15.50 17.93
N GLY A 212 -2.27 14.48 18.53
CA GLY A 212 -2.99 13.43 19.24
C GLY A 212 -2.44 12.04 18.94
N ARG A 213 -3.09 11.05 19.54
CA ARG A 213 -2.76 9.63 19.39
C ARG A 213 -4.00 8.87 18.95
N ALA A 214 -3.79 7.88 18.09
CA ALA A 214 -4.84 6.99 17.62
C ALA A 214 -4.30 5.58 17.50
N THR A 215 -5.19 4.60 17.62
CA THR A 215 -4.89 3.18 17.44
C THR A 215 -5.92 2.60 16.48
N GLY A 216 -5.47 1.81 15.51
CA GLY A 216 -6.33 1.17 14.53
C GLY A 216 -5.54 0.22 13.63
N PRO A 217 -6.21 -0.54 12.75
CA PRO A 217 -5.52 -1.27 11.70
C PRO A 217 -4.78 -0.30 10.78
N LEU A 218 -3.56 -0.62 10.39
CA LEU A 218 -2.80 0.16 9.43
C LEU A 218 -3.22 -0.20 8.02
N ILE A 219 -3.72 0.78 7.26
CA ILE A 219 -4.09 0.62 5.85
C ILE A 219 -3.35 1.70 5.06
N GLY A 220 -2.87 1.40 3.86
CA GLY A 220 -2.17 2.42 3.08
C GLY A 220 -1.22 1.88 2.03
N GLY A 221 -0.41 2.80 1.50
CA GLY A 221 0.54 2.55 0.42
C GLY A 221 0.70 3.76 -0.48
N ASN A 222 1.03 3.50 -1.74
CA ASN A 222 1.22 4.55 -2.73
C ASN A 222 -0.12 5.20 -3.12
N LEU A 223 -0.23 6.53 -3.02
CA LEU A 223 -1.46 7.29 -3.29
C LEU A 223 -1.93 7.12 -4.73
N SER A 224 -1.05 7.25 -5.71
CA SER A 224 -1.38 7.06 -7.12
C SER A 224 -1.98 5.68 -7.39
N VAL A 225 -1.38 4.64 -6.84
CA VAL A 225 -1.84 3.26 -7.00
C VAL A 225 -3.16 3.02 -6.27
N ILE A 226 -3.30 3.50 -5.04
CA ILE A 226 -4.53 3.39 -4.24
C ILE A 226 -5.69 4.07 -4.97
N SER A 227 -5.48 5.27 -5.49
CA SER A 227 -6.52 6.00 -6.23
C SER A 227 -7.01 5.20 -7.45
N GLY A 228 -6.17 4.35 -8.05
CA GLY A 228 -6.53 3.48 -9.17
C GLY A 228 -7.39 2.27 -8.82
N ILE A 229 -7.47 1.87 -7.54
CA ILE A 229 -8.23 0.68 -7.09
C ILE A 229 -9.39 1.00 -6.15
N VAL A 230 -9.53 2.25 -5.71
CA VAL A 230 -10.65 2.69 -4.86
C VAL A 230 -11.98 2.54 -5.58
N GLY A 231 -12.99 2.05 -4.85
CA GLY A 231 -14.30 1.68 -5.40
C GLY A 231 -14.37 0.26 -5.98
N SER A 232 -13.25 -0.46 -6.02
CA SER A 232 -13.21 -1.89 -6.37
C SER A 232 -13.31 -2.77 -5.12
N PRO A 233 -13.60 -4.08 -5.24
CA PRO A 233 -13.59 -5.00 -4.10
C PRO A 233 -12.18 -5.24 -3.54
N TYR A 234 -11.12 -4.77 -4.20
CA TYR A 234 -9.73 -4.99 -3.80
C TYR A 234 -9.17 -3.89 -2.90
N PHE A 235 -9.95 -2.87 -2.58
CA PHE A 235 -9.58 -1.87 -1.60
C PHE A 235 -10.33 -2.13 -0.28
N PRO A 236 -9.63 -2.24 0.87
CA PRO A 236 -10.27 -2.53 2.15
C PRO A 236 -11.05 -1.33 2.70
N ASP A 237 -12.02 -1.61 3.58
CA ASP A 237 -12.67 -0.57 4.39
C ASP A 237 -11.64 0.10 5.31
N THR A 238 -11.69 1.43 5.37
CA THR A 238 -10.78 2.28 6.16
C THR A 238 -11.43 2.83 7.43
N THR A 239 -12.69 2.50 7.71
CA THR A 239 -13.36 2.93 8.93
C THR A 239 -12.60 2.46 10.18
N GLY A 240 -12.20 3.41 11.03
CA GLY A 240 -11.40 3.16 12.24
C GLY A 240 -9.93 2.84 11.97
N ALA A 241 -9.46 2.90 10.72
CA ALA A 241 -8.08 2.63 10.36
C ALA A 241 -7.17 3.85 10.61
N ILE A 242 -5.88 3.58 10.76
CA ILE A 242 -4.84 4.57 10.51
C ILE A 242 -4.49 4.45 9.03
N LEU A 243 -4.86 5.46 8.24
CA LEU A 243 -4.54 5.52 6.82
C LEU A 243 -3.16 6.15 6.64
N PHE A 244 -2.24 5.48 5.94
CA PHE A 244 -1.01 6.11 5.48
C PHE A 244 -0.94 6.20 3.97
N LEU A 245 -0.36 7.29 3.46
CA LEU A 245 -0.18 7.53 2.03
C LEU A 245 1.23 8.04 1.77
N GLU A 246 1.84 7.58 0.68
CA GLU A 246 3.12 8.09 0.17
C GLU A 246 3.03 8.23 -1.35
N ASP A 247 3.93 9.01 -1.96
CA ASP A 247 4.04 9.02 -3.42
C ASP A 247 5.43 9.46 -3.90
N VAL A 248 5.64 9.49 -5.22
CA VAL A 248 6.90 9.94 -5.84
C VAL A 248 6.64 10.61 -7.18
N GLY A 249 7.32 11.73 -7.42
CA GLY A 249 7.35 12.40 -8.73
C GLY A 249 6.03 13.04 -9.17
N GLU A 250 5.03 13.10 -8.29
CA GLU A 250 3.72 13.66 -8.62
C GLU A 250 3.67 15.17 -8.33
N PRO A 251 3.29 16.02 -9.30
CA PRO A 251 3.08 17.43 -9.04
C PRO A 251 1.90 17.66 -8.07
N PRO A 252 1.90 18.74 -7.27
CA PRO A 252 0.90 18.97 -6.22
C PRO A 252 -0.56 18.83 -6.69
N TYR A 253 -0.93 19.34 -7.87
CA TYR A 253 -2.31 19.24 -8.37
C TYR A 253 -2.79 17.78 -8.57
N ARG A 254 -1.89 16.82 -8.81
CA ARG A 254 -2.27 15.41 -8.92
C ARG A 254 -2.47 14.79 -7.55
N ILE A 255 -1.65 15.14 -6.57
CA ILE A 255 -1.87 14.76 -5.17
C ILE A 255 -3.23 15.27 -4.69
N ASP A 256 -3.54 16.54 -4.93
CA ASP A 256 -4.83 17.15 -4.62
C ASP A 256 -6.00 16.41 -5.29
N ARG A 257 -5.89 16.16 -6.60
CA ARG A 257 -6.90 15.40 -7.34
C ARG A 257 -7.14 14.00 -6.76
N MET A 258 -6.07 13.30 -6.38
CA MET A 258 -6.18 11.95 -5.83
C MET A 258 -6.76 11.95 -4.42
N LEU A 259 -6.36 12.88 -3.55
CA LEU A 259 -6.98 13.05 -2.23
C LEU A 259 -8.45 13.44 -2.33
N THR A 260 -8.79 14.31 -3.29
CA THR A 260 -10.19 14.62 -3.63
C THR A 260 -10.96 13.38 -4.01
N GLN A 261 -10.38 12.51 -4.86
CA GLN A 261 -11.01 11.25 -5.24
C GLN A 261 -11.23 10.32 -4.03
N LEU A 262 -10.23 10.17 -3.15
CA LEU A 262 -10.37 9.38 -1.92
C LEU A 262 -11.49 9.91 -1.03
N LYS A 263 -11.56 11.24 -0.86
CA LYS A 263 -12.61 11.91 -0.10
C LYS A 263 -14.00 11.66 -0.70
N LEU A 264 -14.16 11.82 -2.01
CA LEU A 264 -15.44 11.58 -2.70
C LEU A 264 -15.87 10.11 -2.66
N ALA A 265 -14.92 9.19 -2.56
CA ALA A 265 -15.19 7.76 -2.41
C ALA A 265 -15.46 7.34 -0.96
N GLY A 266 -15.42 8.27 0.01
CA GLY A 266 -15.64 7.99 1.43
C GLY A 266 -14.46 7.31 2.14
N VAL A 267 -13.28 7.23 1.49
CA VAL A 267 -12.09 6.58 2.06
C VAL A 267 -11.56 7.33 3.29
N LEU A 268 -11.77 8.64 3.35
CA LEU A 268 -11.33 9.48 4.46
C LEU A 268 -12.37 9.55 5.60
N ASP A 269 -13.55 8.96 5.42
CA ASP A 269 -14.63 9.03 6.40
C ASP A 269 -14.36 8.03 7.54
N GLY A 270 -14.46 8.51 8.78
CA GLY A 270 -14.35 7.65 9.96
C GLY A 270 -12.95 7.08 10.22
N LEU A 271 -11.89 7.65 9.65
CA LEU A 271 -10.51 7.29 10.00
C LEU A 271 -10.25 7.47 11.51
N ALA A 272 -9.38 6.63 12.07
CA ALA A 272 -8.85 6.85 13.42
C ALA A 272 -7.67 7.83 13.41
N GLY A 273 -6.89 7.83 12.33
CA GLY A 273 -5.75 8.73 12.17
C GLY A 273 -5.18 8.70 10.75
N PHE A 274 -4.28 9.64 10.45
CA PHE A 274 -3.73 9.82 9.11
C PHE A 274 -2.23 10.11 9.14
N VAL A 275 -1.47 9.46 8.25
CA VAL A 275 -0.03 9.69 8.09
C VAL A 275 0.31 9.90 6.61
N PHE A 276 0.83 11.07 6.25
CA PHE A 276 1.50 11.22 4.97
C PHE A 276 2.99 10.91 5.12
N GLY A 277 3.50 9.99 4.31
CA GLY A 277 4.90 9.62 4.22
C GLY A 277 5.73 10.69 3.51
N GLN A 278 6.80 10.26 2.85
CA GLN A 278 7.58 11.10 1.96
C GLN A 278 6.87 11.21 0.60
N CYS A 279 7.02 12.38 -0.03
CA CYS A 279 6.68 12.57 -1.44
C CYS A 279 7.93 13.04 -2.19
N THR A 280 8.79 12.09 -2.56
CA THR A 280 10.07 12.45 -3.18
C THR A 280 9.85 13.03 -4.57
N ALA A 281 10.52 14.13 -4.91
CA ALA A 281 10.33 14.87 -6.16
C ALA A 281 8.89 15.39 -6.43
N CYS A 282 8.06 15.58 -5.38
CA CYS A 282 6.71 16.13 -5.51
C CYS A 282 6.63 17.66 -5.31
N GLY A 283 7.66 18.39 -5.75
CA GLY A 283 7.71 19.84 -5.62
C GLY A 283 6.72 20.55 -6.57
N PRO A 284 6.31 21.79 -6.26
CA PRO A 284 5.64 22.62 -7.24
C PRO A 284 6.57 22.73 -8.46
N GLY A 285 6.05 22.43 -9.65
CA GLY A 285 6.80 22.61 -10.90
C GLY A 285 7.18 24.09 -11.12
N SER A 286 7.79 24.41 -12.26
CA SER A 286 8.28 25.77 -12.55
C SER A 286 7.19 26.85 -12.76
N GLY A 287 5.93 26.57 -12.41
CA GLY A 287 4.80 27.49 -12.59
C GLY A 287 4.53 28.35 -11.34
N TYR A 288 4.05 29.58 -11.55
CA TYR A 288 3.61 30.45 -10.46
C TYR A 288 2.26 29.99 -9.88
N GLY A 289 2.11 30.03 -8.55
CA GLY A 289 0.82 29.87 -7.86
C GLY A 289 0.36 28.43 -7.59
N SER A 290 1.25 27.44 -7.61
CA SER A 290 0.92 26.08 -7.17
C SER A 290 0.71 26.03 -5.66
N LEU A 291 -0.30 25.28 -5.20
CA LEU A 291 -0.39 24.83 -3.82
C LEU A 291 0.86 24.00 -3.48
N THR A 292 1.25 24.04 -2.21
CA THR A 292 2.23 23.12 -1.64
C THR A 292 1.55 21.82 -1.19
N LEU A 293 2.34 20.77 -0.94
CA LEU A 293 1.82 19.56 -0.29
C LEU A 293 1.22 19.88 1.08
N GLU A 294 1.81 20.83 1.83
CA GLU A 294 1.29 21.25 3.13
C GLU A 294 -0.12 21.85 2.98
N ASP A 295 -0.33 22.76 2.03
CA ASP A 295 -1.64 23.38 1.77
C ASP A 295 -2.69 22.31 1.44
N ILE A 296 -2.35 21.37 0.55
CA ILE A 296 -3.26 20.30 0.13
C ILE A 296 -3.63 19.40 1.31
N LEU A 297 -2.66 18.98 2.12
CA LEU A 297 -2.93 18.15 3.29
C LEU A 297 -3.74 18.92 4.34
N ARG A 298 -3.50 20.22 4.48
CA ARG A 298 -4.29 21.09 5.34
C ARG A 298 -5.76 21.13 4.90
N ASP A 299 -6.02 21.31 3.60
CA ASP A 299 -7.38 21.42 3.07
C ASP A 299 -8.17 20.11 3.14
N HIS A 300 -7.51 18.97 2.90
CA HIS A 300 -8.19 17.67 2.87
C HIS A 300 -8.25 16.96 4.21
N ILE A 301 -7.18 17.06 5.02
CA ILE A 301 -6.98 16.21 6.19
C ILE A 301 -7.29 16.96 7.50
N GLN A 302 -6.91 18.24 7.63
CA GLN A 302 -7.17 18.99 8.87
C GLN A 302 -8.67 19.02 9.25
N PRO A 303 -9.63 19.17 8.31
CA PRO A 303 -11.06 19.17 8.65
C PRO A 303 -11.58 17.84 9.21
N LEU A 304 -10.85 16.73 9.04
CA LEU A 304 -11.24 15.43 9.59
C LEU A 304 -11.17 15.40 11.12
N GLY A 305 -10.34 16.26 11.73
CA GLY A 305 -10.20 16.37 13.19
C GLY A 305 -9.54 15.17 13.88
N VAL A 306 -8.99 14.23 13.11
CA VAL A 306 -8.29 13.03 13.59
C VAL A 306 -6.79 13.32 13.76
N PRO A 307 -6.06 12.61 14.65
CA PRO A 307 -4.61 12.69 14.71
C PRO A 307 -3.97 12.50 13.34
N ALA A 308 -3.22 13.51 12.89
CA ALA A 308 -2.69 13.56 11.54
C ALA A 308 -1.31 14.21 11.48
N CYS A 309 -0.37 13.60 10.75
CA CYS A 309 0.94 14.16 10.47
C CYS A 309 1.41 13.86 9.05
N ALA A 310 2.42 14.60 8.61
CA ALA A 310 3.10 14.42 7.34
C ALA A 310 4.62 14.33 7.54
N GLY A 311 5.30 13.76 6.55
CA GLY A 311 6.75 13.62 6.54
C GLY A 311 7.25 12.40 7.31
N ALA A 312 6.42 11.39 7.58
CA ALA A 312 6.90 10.11 8.10
C ALA A 312 7.86 9.45 7.10
N TRP A 313 8.83 8.65 7.55
CA TRP A 313 9.87 8.04 6.70
C TRP A 313 9.36 6.78 5.98
N ILE A 314 8.28 6.97 5.22
CA ILE A 314 7.54 5.94 4.48
C ILE A 314 7.54 6.33 3.00
N GLY A 315 7.68 5.35 2.12
CA GLY A 315 7.61 5.53 0.67
C GLY A 315 8.95 5.39 -0.03
N HIS A 316 9.15 6.15 -1.11
CA HIS A 316 10.33 6.08 -1.98
C HIS A 316 11.57 6.76 -1.36
N VAL A 317 12.02 6.23 -0.22
CA VAL A 317 13.23 6.60 0.52
C VAL A 317 14.03 5.37 0.92
N GLU A 318 15.32 5.53 1.23
CA GLU A 318 16.17 4.45 1.71
C GLU A 318 16.94 4.88 2.98
N PRO A 319 16.92 4.08 4.07
CA PRO A 319 16.05 2.91 4.28
C PRO A 319 14.57 3.32 4.39
N LEU A 320 13.64 2.40 4.11
CA LEU A 320 12.20 2.54 4.28
C LEU A 320 11.69 1.64 5.40
N TRP A 321 10.60 2.06 6.06
CA TRP A 321 9.94 1.23 7.06
C TRP A 321 9.26 0.02 6.42
N THR A 322 9.35 -1.13 7.08
CA THR A 322 8.53 -2.31 6.78
C THR A 322 7.29 -2.27 7.66
N LEU A 323 6.11 -2.10 7.06
CA LEU A 323 4.85 -1.82 7.75
C LEU A 323 3.81 -2.93 7.50
N PRO A 324 3.17 -3.49 8.55
CA PRO A 324 2.17 -4.55 8.41
C PRO A 324 0.79 -4.00 8.05
N LEU A 325 0.37 -4.14 6.80
CA LEU A 325 -0.97 -3.76 6.36
C LEU A 325 -2.02 -4.69 6.96
N GLY A 326 -3.04 -4.12 7.59
CA GLY A 326 -4.08 -4.82 8.35
C GLY A 326 -3.71 -5.12 9.80
N GLY A 327 -2.45 -4.91 10.20
CA GLY A 327 -2.02 -5.08 11.59
C GLY A 327 -2.40 -3.87 12.46
N PRO A 328 -2.68 -4.07 13.76
CA PRO A 328 -2.98 -2.97 14.67
C PRO A 328 -1.71 -2.16 14.99
N VAL A 329 -1.79 -0.84 14.83
CA VAL A 329 -0.73 0.09 15.18
C VAL A 329 -1.27 1.25 16.01
N THR A 330 -0.39 1.90 16.77
CA THR A 330 -0.67 3.16 17.45
C THR A 330 0.20 4.25 16.82
N MET A 331 -0.40 5.36 16.42
CA MET A 331 0.32 6.55 15.97
C MET A 331 0.32 7.64 17.03
N ASP A 332 1.35 8.48 17.02
CA ASP A 332 1.38 9.79 17.67
C ASP A 332 1.74 10.86 16.63
N ALA A 333 0.75 11.68 16.26
CA ALA A 333 0.91 12.72 15.25
C ALA A 333 1.83 13.87 15.69
N THR A 334 2.04 14.02 17.00
CA THR A 334 2.88 15.06 17.58
C THR A 334 4.36 14.71 17.42
N THR A 335 4.71 13.45 17.66
CA THR A 335 6.09 12.96 17.55
C THR A 335 6.39 12.29 16.21
N GLY A 336 5.34 12.03 15.40
CA GLY A 336 5.43 11.30 14.14
C GLY A 336 5.91 9.87 14.30
N THR A 337 5.49 9.23 15.40
CA THR A 337 5.84 7.84 15.69
C THR A 337 4.69 6.91 15.33
N LEU A 338 5.04 5.68 14.97
CA LEU A 338 4.10 4.59 14.69
C LEU A 338 4.59 3.34 15.43
N GLN A 339 3.73 2.63 16.14
CA GLN A 339 4.11 1.47 16.94
C GLN A 339 3.22 0.27 16.62
N MET A 340 3.84 -0.84 16.23
CA MET A 340 3.16 -2.14 16.10
C MET A 340 2.65 -2.60 17.47
N GLN A 341 1.37 -2.99 17.55
CA GLN A 341 0.78 -3.48 18.81
C GLN A 341 0.95 -4.99 18.99
N THR A 342 1.05 -5.73 17.89
CA THR A 342 1.19 -7.19 17.91
C THR A 342 2.18 -7.64 16.82
N PRO A 343 2.81 -8.81 16.97
CA PRO A 343 3.53 -9.46 15.88
C PRO A 343 2.64 -9.56 14.63
N ALA A 344 3.24 -9.36 13.46
CA ALA A 344 2.56 -9.44 12.17
C ALA A 344 2.76 -10.79 11.47
N VAL A 345 3.40 -11.75 12.15
CA VAL A 345 3.72 -13.11 11.70
C VAL A 345 3.54 -14.09 12.86
N VAL A 346 3.27 -15.36 12.54
CA VAL A 346 3.02 -16.45 13.52
C VAL A 346 4.01 -17.60 13.44
#